data_AF-A0A918VBM0-F1
#
_entry.id   AF-A0A918VBM0-F1
#
_cell.length_a   1.000
_cell.length_b   1.000
_cell.length_c   1.000
_cell.angle_alpha   90.00
_cell.angle_beta   90.00
_cell.angle_gamma   90.00
#
_symmetry.space_group_name_H-M   'P 1'
#
loop_
_entity.id
_entity.type
_entity.pdbx_description
1 polymer ?
#
loop_
_entity_poly.entity_id
_entity_poly.type
_entity_poly.pdbx_seq_one_letter_code
_entity_poly.pdbx_strand_id
1 'polypeptide(L)'
;MATEQELNDRLQKIQGDAQEQHRLHVGARNLLHRNLADAYVWWLEAIKQPKSYLDSIFKTNAIETRSTSNEVNFNPIIRLIFKMQAANAGTASQWSAALRVVHEYYQANESHLRRVNDIEGEIAAFIRKKGGISGLRLIHNQIFDADNPDALTSTATVEPKRKPTKGDKYRLDTEAKIFKSKRSLLKDSKSLGAVEISDIATNDDDLIVVLAKRNPKTGKLEAVGTTNDDDVIRQAIMESVDTDVRKLAPNLRLIVECLRPHIVPHKLQKLNVRKTFFLEHDLGKNKEGKDRNFSEFVRFVLTKSGAIIASKSPSTASLTTISQPNVPFELERDIFLRGKDRFWIETELLNNGQMPLFKVTTEQGLLDAPANLTASKMLVLKNQQADEERRIYFYDYENLDEEQSYQPVPVDQISYDWQIDADKKFVTRFYRKQLDQWLVLVKKNIHLASNKTMKLVLADSYLEARSHFVKDQPGVNEEGYARFADDYYTLYGRDAKVEHLTDAPAEITVSPLDIVELFATLANVPTKGRIMIRGNTHIMNISYETATAKHEAFIPACDHDGQRDATYFKWYVPNA
;
A
#
# COMPACT_ATOMS: atom_id res chain seq x y z
N MET A 1 14.99 33.78 -33.88
CA MET A 1 14.54 32.61 -33.11
C MET A 1 15.74 31.70 -32.95
N ALA A 2 15.97 31.15 -31.75
CA ALA A 2 17.07 30.22 -31.54
C ALA A 2 16.83 28.94 -32.34
N THR A 3 17.88 28.43 -32.96
CA THR A 3 17.88 27.16 -33.71
C THR A 3 17.80 25.97 -32.75
N GLU A 4 17.40 24.81 -33.28
CA GLU A 4 17.33 23.55 -32.50
C GLU A 4 18.67 23.19 -31.85
N GLN A 5 19.78 23.41 -32.58
CA GLN A 5 21.13 23.21 -32.06
C GLN A 5 21.44 24.15 -30.88
N GLU A 6 21.12 25.44 -31.01
CA GLU A 6 21.33 26.42 -29.93
C GLU A 6 20.48 26.11 -28.68
N LEU A 7 19.30 25.52 -28.86
CA LEU A 7 18.45 25.07 -27.75
C LEU A 7 19.02 23.83 -27.06
N ASN A 8 19.56 22.88 -27.82
CA ASN A 8 20.17 21.66 -27.29
C ASN A 8 21.48 21.95 -26.54
N ASP A 9 22.34 22.81 -27.09
CA ASP A 9 23.59 23.22 -26.43
C ASP A 9 23.30 23.97 -25.12
N ARG A 10 22.26 24.83 -25.12
CA ARG A 10 21.82 25.55 -23.93
C ARG A 10 21.22 24.60 -22.87
N LEU A 11 20.49 23.58 -23.30
CA LEU A 11 19.94 22.56 -22.40
C LEU A 11 21.06 21.73 -21.75
N GLN A 12 22.05 21.27 -22.52
CA GLN A 12 23.22 20.57 -21.98
C GLN A 12 23.96 21.40 -20.94
N LYS A 13 24.13 22.70 -21.20
CA LYS A 13 24.75 23.62 -20.24
C LYS A 13 23.94 23.72 -18.94
N ILE A 14 22.62 23.89 -19.03
CA ILE A 14 21.74 23.96 -17.85
C ILE A 14 21.79 22.64 -17.05
N GLN A 15 21.82 21.50 -17.73
CA GLN A 15 21.93 20.18 -17.10
C GLN A 15 23.28 20.02 -16.37
N GLY A 16 24.39 20.44 -17.00
CA GLY A 16 25.72 20.42 -16.37
C GLY A 16 25.80 21.35 -15.15
N ASP A 17 25.26 22.57 -15.26
CA ASP A 17 25.22 23.53 -14.16
C ASP A 17 24.39 22.99 -12.97
N ALA A 18 23.24 22.33 -13.25
CA ALA A 18 22.39 21.71 -12.24
C ALA A 18 23.06 20.50 -11.57
N GLN A 19 23.78 19.67 -12.32
CA GLN A 19 24.54 18.54 -11.81
C GLN A 19 25.65 19.00 -10.86
N GLU A 20 26.41 20.02 -11.26
CA GLU A 20 27.47 20.59 -10.42
C GLU A 20 26.90 21.25 -9.16
N GLN A 21 25.78 21.99 -9.29
CA GLN A 21 25.07 22.54 -8.12
C GLN A 21 24.64 21.44 -7.14
N HIS A 22 24.12 20.32 -7.63
CA HIS A 22 23.70 19.20 -6.79
C HIS A 22 24.90 18.52 -6.12
N ARG A 23 26.00 18.26 -6.85
CA ARG A 23 27.25 17.72 -6.31
C ARG A 23 27.82 18.60 -5.20
N LEU A 24 27.82 19.91 -5.42
CA LEU A 24 28.24 20.90 -4.42
C LEU A 24 27.31 20.90 -3.21
N HIS A 25 26.00 20.74 -3.39
CA HIS A 25 25.05 20.68 -2.28
C HIS A 25 25.23 19.43 -1.40
N VAL A 26 25.36 18.24 -2.01
CA VAL A 26 25.59 16.98 -1.29
C VAL A 26 26.96 16.99 -0.60
N GLY A 27 27.99 17.46 -1.31
CA GLY A 27 29.33 17.66 -0.75
C GLY A 27 29.32 18.60 0.45
N ALA A 28 28.61 19.74 0.35
CA ALA A 28 28.47 20.69 1.44
C ALA A 28 27.76 20.10 2.67
N ARG A 29 26.74 19.25 2.47
CA ARG A 29 26.02 18.61 3.57
C ARG A 29 26.86 17.57 4.30
N ASN A 30 27.63 16.77 3.57
CA ASN A 30 28.55 15.79 4.16
C ASN A 30 29.71 16.49 4.89
N LEU A 31 30.27 17.54 4.29
CA LEU A 31 31.29 18.37 4.91
C LEU A 31 30.76 19.05 6.19
N LEU A 32 29.51 19.50 6.20
CA LEU A 32 28.88 20.07 7.38
C LEU A 32 28.77 19.06 8.54
N HIS A 33 28.34 17.83 8.28
CA HIS A 33 28.27 16.79 9.32
C HIS A 33 29.64 16.46 9.89
N ARG A 34 30.66 16.38 9.04
CA ARG A 34 32.06 16.20 9.46
C ARG A 34 32.54 17.37 10.31
N ASN A 35 32.34 18.61 9.84
CA ASN A 35 32.76 19.80 10.58
C ASN A 35 32.03 19.95 11.93
N LEU A 36 30.80 19.46 12.06
CA LEU A 36 30.09 19.41 13.35
C LEU A 36 30.68 18.35 14.29
N ALA A 37 31.09 17.20 13.76
CA ALA A 37 31.81 16.19 14.53
C ALA A 37 33.17 16.74 15.00
N ASP A 38 33.94 17.34 14.09
CA ASP A 38 35.23 17.97 14.38
C ASP A 38 35.07 19.10 15.42
N ALA A 39 34.02 19.93 15.31
CA ALA A 39 33.72 20.97 16.29
C ALA A 39 33.45 20.40 17.69
N TYR A 40 32.77 19.26 17.78
CA TYR A 40 32.48 18.59 19.03
C TYR A 40 33.73 17.96 19.66
N VAL A 41 34.54 17.26 18.86
CA VAL A 41 35.79 16.65 19.34
C VAL A 41 36.80 17.72 19.75
N TRP A 42 36.93 18.79 18.97
CA TRP A 42 37.73 19.96 19.35
C TRP A 42 37.27 20.54 20.69
N TRP A 43 35.96 20.68 20.89
CA TRP A 43 35.42 21.16 22.17
C TRP A 43 35.78 20.24 23.34
N LEU A 44 35.73 18.91 23.17
CA LEU A 44 36.14 17.94 24.20
C LEU A 44 37.60 18.10 24.63
N GLU A 45 38.48 18.54 23.73
CA GLU A 45 39.87 18.84 24.04
C GLU A 45 40.03 20.23 24.67
N ALA A 46 39.31 21.21 24.15
CA ALA A 46 39.36 22.58 24.62
C ALA A 46 38.90 22.71 26.09
N ILE A 47 37.91 21.93 26.53
CA ILE A 47 37.46 21.93 27.94
C ILE A 47 38.46 21.31 28.92
N LYS A 48 39.49 20.60 28.44
CA LYS A 48 40.58 20.04 29.27
C LYS A 48 41.68 21.07 29.54
N GLN A 49 41.71 22.16 28.79
CA GLN A 49 42.64 23.27 28.99
C GLN A 49 42.26 24.09 30.24
N PRO A 50 43.14 24.98 30.75
CA PRO A 50 42.81 25.86 31.86
C PRO A 50 41.50 26.61 31.60
N LYS A 51 40.68 26.83 32.64
CA LYS A 51 39.32 27.42 32.52
C LYS A 51 39.26 28.72 31.70
N SER A 52 40.33 29.51 31.71
CA SER A 52 40.44 30.77 30.96
C SER A 52 40.64 30.62 29.44
N TYR A 53 40.93 29.42 28.94
CA TYR A 53 41.23 29.19 27.52
C TYR A 53 40.03 29.52 26.62
N LEU A 54 38.88 28.88 26.84
CA LEU A 54 37.67 29.12 26.05
C LEU A 54 37.16 30.56 26.21
N ASP A 55 37.20 31.09 27.43
CA ASP A 55 36.78 32.47 27.71
C ASP A 55 37.64 33.49 26.94
N SER A 56 38.96 33.27 26.88
CA SER A 56 39.87 34.13 26.11
C SER A 56 39.57 34.08 24.61
N ILE A 57 39.28 32.89 24.07
CA ILE A 57 38.98 32.69 22.65
C ILE A 57 37.65 33.32 22.27
N PHE A 58 36.61 33.14 23.07
CA PHE A 58 35.31 33.78 22.80
C PHE A 58 35.40 35.31 22.87
N LYS A 59 36.15 35.84 23.85
CA LYS A 59 36.39 37.28 23.97
C LYS A 59 37.13 37.86 22.75
N THR A 60 38.20 37.20 22.30
CA THR A 60 38.95 37.62 21.10
C THR A 60 38.09 37.58 19.83
N ASN A 61 37.11 36.67 19.75
CA ASN A 61 36.21 36.55 18.60
C ASN A 61 34.89 37.32 18.76
N ALA A 62 34.77 38.17 19.79
CA ALA A 62 33.55 38.95 20.08
C ALA A 62 32.27 38.09 20.20
N ILE A 63 32.38 36.90 20.78
CA ILE A 63 31.26 35.97 20.99
C ILE A 63 30.79 36.11 22.44
N GLU A 64 29.56 36.62 22.62
CA GLU A 64 28.91 36.65 23.92
C GLU A 64 28.52 35.24 24.37
N THR A 65 28.92 34.86 25.58
CA THR A 65 28.45 33.64 26.25
C THR A 65 27.37 33.99 27.27
N ARG A 66 26.22 33.30 27.19
CA ARG A 66 25.16 33.38 28.22
C ARG A 66 25.05 32.03 28.90
N SER A 67 25.12 32.03 30.23
CA SER A 67 24.86 30.86 31.07
C SER A 67 23.36 30.82 31.37
N THR A 68 22.62 29.94 30.69
CA THR A 68 21.15 29.86 30.84
C THR A 68 20.66 28.55 31.47
N SER A 69 21.53 27.57 31.76
CA SER A 69 21.18 26.33 32.48
C SER A 69 22.44 25.58 32.97
N ASN A 70 22.26 24.49 33.73
CA ASN A 70 23.31 23.55 34.15
C ASN A 70 23.90 22.70 32.99
N GLU A 71 23.46 22.92 31.75
CA GLU A 71 23.91 22.18 30.58
C GLU A 71 24.94 22.95 29.76
N VAL A 72 25.74 22.20 29.01
CA VAL A 72 26.69 22.78 28.06
C VAL A 72 25.95 23.59 26.98
N ASN A 73 26.33 24.86 26.85
CA ASN A 73 25.88 25.73 25.77
C ASN A 73 26.85 25.63 24.58
N PHE A 74 26.46 24.91 23.53
CA PHE A 74 27.27 24.78 22.31
C PHE A 74 27.10 25.96 21.34
N ASN A 75 26.22 26.93 21.60
CA ASN A 75 25.99 28.06 20.70
C ASN A 75 27.26 28.91 20.48
N PRO A 76 28.04 29.26 21.52
CA PRO A 76 29.32 29.96 21.34
C PRO A 76 30.33 29.15 20.50
N ILE A 77 30.33 27.82 20.65
CA ILE A 77 31.22 26.91 19.89
C ILE A 77 30.84 26.91 18.41
N ILE A 78 29.55 26.78 18.09
CA ILE A 78 29.07 26.83 16.71
C ILE A 78 29.40 28.18 16.07
N ARG A 79 29.18 29.29 16.79
CA ARG A 79 29.50 30.62 16.28
C ARG A 79 30.99 30.80 16.02
N LEU A 80 31.84 30.25 16.89
CA LEU A 80 33.29 30.29 16.76
C LEU A 80 33.77 29.52 15.53
N ILE A 81 33.41 28.24 15.42
CA ILE A 81 33.92 27.34 14.38
C ILE A 81 33.40 27.74 12.99
N PHE A 82 32.12 28.10 12.89
CA PHE A 82 31.50 28.42 11.60
C PHE A 82 31.48 29.93 11.30
N LYS A 83 32.14 30.75 12.12
CA LYS A 83 32.23 32.22 11.98
C LYS A 83 30.85 32.87 11.75
N MET A 84 29.83 32.40 12.46
CA MET A 84 28.46 32.84 12.29
C MET A 84 28.22 34.21 12.95
N GLN A 85 27.58 35.11 12.22
CA GLN A 85 27.20 36.43 12.71
C GLN A 85 25.81 36.41 13.38
N ALA A 86 25.39 37.54 13.96
CA ALA A 86 24.09 37.68 14.62
C ALA A 86 22.91 37.30 13.72
N ALA A 87 23.00 37.58 12.41
CA ALA A 87 21.98 37.20 11.43
C ALA A 87 21.76 35.68 11.31
N ASN A 88 22.74 34.87 11.72
CA ASN A 88 22.68 33.40 11.69
C ASN A 88 22.31 32.79 13.05
N ALA A 89 21.82 33.59 14.01
CA ALA A 89 21.53 33.13 15.37
C ALA A 89 20.57 31.92 15.42
N GLY A 90 19.57 31.87 14.52
CA GLY A 90 18.65 30.74 14.40
C GLY A 90 19.36 29.45 14.00
N THR A 91 20.22 29.52 12.98
CA THR A 91 21.03 28.37 12.50
C THR A 91 22.01 27.90 13.58
N ALA A 92 22.69 28.84 14.24
CA ALA A 92 23.61 28.53 15.34
C ALA A 92 22.90 27.81 16.50
N SER A 93 21.67 28.24 16.82
CA SER A 93 20.84 27.60 17.84
C SER A 93 20.47 26.16 17.46
N GLN A 94 20.04 25.95 16.22
CA GLN A 94 19.68 24.61 15.73
C GLN A 94 20.87 23.64 15.74
N TRP A 95 22.05 24.12 15.36
CA TRP A 95 23.26 23.29 15.35
C TRP A 95 23.78 23.03 16.76
N SER A 96 23.63 24.01 17.66
CA SER A 96 23.90 23.84 19.09
C SER A 96 23.00 22.76 19.69
N ALA A 97 21.71 22.74 19.35
CA ALA A 97 20.77 21.69 19.77
C ALA A 97 21.19 20.30 19.26
N ALA A 98 21.62 20.21 18.00
CA ALA A 98 22.14 18.96 17.45
C ALA A 98 23.41 18.48 18.19
N LEU A 99 24.33 19.40 18.54
CA LEU A 99 25.54 19.05 19.31
C LEU A 99 25.24 18.59 20.73
N ARG A 100 24.11 18.99 21.33
CA ARG A 100 23.68 18.44 22.63
C ARG A 100 23.31 16.96 22.53
N VAL A 101 22.61 16.56 21.49
CA VAL A 101 22.29 15.14 21.25
C VAL A 101 23.55 14.34 20.93
N VAL A 102 24.50 14.93 20.21
CA VAL A 102 25.83 14.34 20.02
C VAL A 102 26.55 14.19 21.36
N HIS A 103 26.43 15.17 22.26
CA HIS A 103 27.04 15.12 23.58
C HIS A 103 26.50 13.97 24.43
N GLU A 104 25.19 13.77 24.45
CA GLU A 104 24.55 12.65 25.14
C GLU A 104 24.96 11.30 24.52
N TYR A 105 25.01 11.22 23.19
CA TYR A 105 25.52 10.04 22.50
C TYR A 105 26.96 9.72 22.91
N TYR A 106 27.83 10.73 22.97
CA TYR A 106 29.20 10.56 23.41
C TYR A 106 29.28 10.08 24.86
N GLN A 107 28.54 10.70 25.78
CA GLN A 107 28.51 10.28 27.20
C GLN A 107 28.02 8.83 27.36
N ALA A 108 26.96 8.45 26.64
CA ALA A 108 26.41 7.09 26.69
C ALA A 108 27.34 6.03 26.08
N ASN A 109 28.28 6.42 25.23
CA ASN A 109 29.17 5.52 24.48
C ASN A 109 30.66 5.82 24.71
N GLU A 110 31.00 6.55 25.77
CA GLU A 110 32.33 7.13 25.96
C GLU A 110 33.45 6.07 25.99
N SER A 111 33.21 4.94 26.66
CA SER A 111 34.17 3.85 26.78
C SER A 111 34.46 3.15 25.45
N HIS A 112 33.51 3.15 24.52
CA HIS A 112 33.70 2.66 23.16
C HIS A 112 34.41 3.70 22.31
N LEU A 113 33.90 4.95 22.29
CA LEU A 113 34.41 6.02 21.43
C LEU A 113 35.87 6.36 21.75
N ARG A 114 36.29 6.32 23.03
CA ARG A 114 37.70 6.52 23.41
C ARG A 114 38.67 5.45 22.91
N ARG A 115 38.18 4.30 22.42
CA ARG A 115 39.00 3.19 21.90
C ARG A 115 39.08 3.17 20.37
N VAL A 116 38.28 3.99 19.70
CA VAL A 116 38.28 4.08 18.23
C VAL A 116 39.35 5.09 17.79
N ASN A 117 40.04 4.80 16.69
CA ASN A 117 41.11 5.66 16.15
C ASN A 117 40.57 6.90 15.40
N ASP A 118 39.29 6.91 15.02
CA ASP A 118 38.63 7.99 14.26
C ASP A 118 37.30 8.35 14.93
N ILE A 119 37.37 9.17 15.99
CA ILE A 119 36.20 9.56 16.80
C ILE A 119 35.30 10.50 16.00
N GLU A 120 35.91 11.39 15.23
CA GLU A 120 35.26 12.33 14.32
C GLU A 120 34.44 11.58 13.26
N GLY A 121 35.01 10.53 12.67
CA GLY A 121 34.33 9.66 11.71
C GLY A 121 33.11 8.96 12.29
N GLU A 122 33.22 8.41 13.50
CA GLU A 122 32.11 7.75 14.21
C GLU A 122 30.98 8.72 14.57
N ILE A 123 31.34 9.92 15.05
CA ILE A 123 30.34 10.96 15.36
C ILE A 123 29.68 11.47 14.07
N ALA A 124 30.44 11.69 13.00
CA ALA A 124 29.89 12.08 11.70
C ALA A 124 28.99 11.00 11.10
N ALA A 125 29.33 9.71 11.30
CA ALA A 125 28.47 8.58 10.94
C ALA A 125 27.18 8.55 11.78
N PHE A 126 27.27 8.82 13.08
CA PHE A 126 26.09 8.96 13.95
C PHE A 126 25.17 10.10 13.51
N ILE A 127 25.72 11.29 13.24
CA ILE A 127 24.95 12.45 12.74
C ILE A 127 24.21 12.07 11.44
N ARG A 128 24.88 11.39 10.51
CA ARG A 128 24.27 10.90 9.26
C ARG A 128 23.16 9.88 9.53
N LYS A 129 23.45 8.84 10.32
CA LYS A 129 22.52 7.75 10.67
C LYS A 129 21.25 8.24 11.36
N LYS A 130 21.31 9.39 12.04
CA LYS A 130 20.16 9.99 12.74
C LYS A 130 19.43 11.07 11.93
N GLY A 131 19.64 11.13 10.61
CA GLY A 131 18.93 12.06 9.73
C GLY A 131 19.52 13.47 9.70
N GLY A 132 20.80 13.63 10.05
CA GLY A 132 21.50 14.90 10.08
C GLY A 132 20.99 15.84 11.18
N ILE A 133 21.24 17.14 10.99
CA ILE A 133 20.90 18.19 11.98
C ILE A 133 19.39 18.22 12.29
N SER A 134 18.54 18.05 11.28
CA SER A 134 17.08 18.05 11.45
C SER A 134 16.61 16.86 12.30
N GLY A 135 17.13 15.67 12.05
CA GLY A 135 16.79 14.48 12.83
C GLY A 135 17.32 14.54 14.26
N LEU A 136 18.53 15.06 14.47
CA LEU A 136 19.06 15.32 15.81
C LEU A 136 18.26 16.39 16.55
N ARG A 137 17.76 17.43 15.87
CA ARG A 137 16.89 18.45 16.48
C ARG A 137 15.56 17.87 16.91
N LEU A 138 14.99 16.94 16.15
CA LEU A 138 13.77 16.22 16.56
C LEU A 138 14.01 15.40 17.83
N ILE A 139 15.18 14.74 17.95
CA ILE A 139 15.59 14.03 19.16
C ILE A 139 15.77 15.02 20.32
N HIS A 140 16.45 16.16 20.10
CA HIS A 140 16.65 17.19 21.13
C HIS A 140 15.32 17.72 21.68
N ASN A 141 14.36 18.00 20.80
CA ASN A 141 13.03 18.47 21.20
C ASN A 141 12.22 17.40 21.94
N GLN A 142 12.47 16.11 21.69
CA GLN A 142 11.84 15.01 22.42
C GLN A 142 12.42 14.80 23.82
N ILE A 143 13.67 15.22 24.05
CA ILE A 143 14.38 15.09 25.33
C ILE A 143 14.04 16.26 26.27
N PHE A 144 13.87 17.48 25.73
CA PHE A 144 13.55 18.69 26.50
C PHE A 144 12.08 18.82 26.97
N ASP A 145 11.17 17.99 26.46
CA ASP A 145 9.77 17.90 26.93
C ASP A 145 9.64 17.04 28.21
N ALA A 146 10.73 16.44 28.73
CA ALA A 146 10.68 15.49 29.85
C ALA A 146 10.86 16.10 31.26
N ASP A 147 11.51 17.26 31.40
CA ASP A 147 11.84 17.86 32.72
C ASP A 147 11.72 19.40 32.72
N ASN A 148 10.54 19.96 33.02
CA ASN A 148 10.42 21.38 33.37
C ASN A 148 9.67 21.59 34.71
N PRO A 149 10.35 22.09 35.77
CA PRO A 149 9.79 22.35 37.09
C PRO A 149 9.06 23.70 37.27
N ASP A 150 8.89 24.52 36.23
CA ASP A 150 8.15 25.80 36.29
C ASP A 150 6.84 25.79 35.48
N ALA A 151 6.10 24.69 35.58
CA ALA A 151 4.66 24.64 35.35
C ALA A 151 3.85 25.43 36.40
N LEU A 152 4.39 26.54 36.94
CA LEU A 152 3.81 27.25 38.08
C LEU A 152 3.03 28.52 37.74
N THR A 153 3.04 29.02 36.50
CA THR A 153 2.29 30.26 36.18
C THR A 153 1.72 30.33 34.75
N SER A 154 1.25 29.23 34.20
CA SER A 154 0.37 29.27 33.02
C SER A 154 -0.77 28.28 33.15
N THR A 155 -1.97 28.82 33.38
CA THR A 155 -3.25 28.11 33.51
C THR A 155 -3.81 27.68 32.14
N ALA A 156 -2.99 27.04 31.32
CA ALA A 156 -3.44 26.29 30.15
C ALA A 156 -3.05 24.83 30.35
N THR A 157 -4.02 24.02 30.78
CA THR A 157 -3.90 22.57 30.90
C THR A 157 -3.63 21.96 29.53
N VAL A 158 -2.36 21.82 29.16
CA VAL A 158 -1.92 20.94 28.07
C VAL A 158 -1.79 19.56 28.68
N GLU A 159 -2.70 18.67 28.31
CA GLU A 159 -2.68 17.29 28.77
C GLU A 159 -1.33 16.61 28.42
N PRO A 160 -0.72 15.86 29.35
CA PRO A 160 0.55 15.19 29.12
C PRO A 160 0.44 14.22 27.94
N LYS A 161 1.35 14.30 26.97
CA LYS A 161 1.44 13.31 25.88
C LYS A 161 1.70 11.94 26.49
N ARG A 162 0.66 11.11 26.42
CA ARG A 162 0.58 9.76 26.94
C ARG A 162 1.80 8.95 26.50
N LYS A 163 2.52 8.33 27.43
CA LYS A 163 3.54 7.31 27.11
C LYS A 163 2.93 6.32 26.11
N PRO A 164 3.62 5.96 25.01
CA PRO A 164 3.08 5.06 24.01
C PRO A 164 2.63 3.78 24.71
N THR A 165 1.36 3.48 24.54
CA THR A 165 0.73 2.32 25.17
C THR A 165 1.38 1.05 24.64
N LYS A 166 1.12 -0.07 25.31
CA LYS A 166 1.51 -1.40 24.79
C LYS A 166 0.99 -1.59 23.35
N GLY A 167 -0.21 -1.07 23.05
CA GLY A 167 -0.80 -1.08 21.72
C GLY A 167 -0.03 -0.23 20.70
N ASP A 168 0.41 0.96 21.08
CA ASP A 168 1.19 1.84 20.18
C ASP A 168 2.53 1.23 19.81
N LYS A 169 3.22 0.64 20.79
CA LYS A 169 4.49 -0.08 20.55
C LYS A 169 4.28 -1.28 19.64
N TYR A 170 3.22 -2.06 19.88
CA TYR A 170 2.88 -3.20 19.03
C TYR A 170 2.63 -2.76 17.58
N ARG A 171 1.87 -1.67 17.38
CA ARG A 171 1.58 -1.11 16.05
C ARG A 171 2.85 -0.66 15.31
N LEU A 172 3.75 0.05 15.99
CA LEU A 172 5.01 0.51 15.39
C LEU A 172 5.93 -0.66 14.99
N ASP A 173 6.06 -1.69 15.84
CA ASP A 173 6.84 -2.90 15.51
C ASP A 173 6.22 -3.67 14.34
N THR A 174 4.88 -3.78 14.31
CA THR A 174 4.13 -4.38 13.21
C THR A 174 4.47 -3.69 11.88
N GLU A 175 4.39 -2.35 11.87
CA GLU A 175 4.66 -1.54 10.67
C GLU A 175 6.13 -1.67 10.21
N ALA A 176 7.09 -1.70 11.15
CA ALA A 176 8.50 -1.90 10.85
C ALA A 176 8.78 -3.27 10.20
N LYS A 177 8.14 -4.33 10.68
CA LYS A 177 8.27 -5.68 10.11
C LYS A 177 7.65 -5.79 8.72
N ILE A 178 6.47 -5.22 8.51
CA ILE A 178 5.84 -5.15 7.18
C ILE A 178 6.76 -4.40 6.21
N PHE A 179 7.26 -3.24 6.61
CA PHE A 179 8.19 -2.45 5.80
C PHE A 179 9.44 -3.26 5.42
N LYS A 180 10.08 -3.93 6.38
CA LYS A 180 11.25 -4.79 6.14
C LYS A 180 10.95 -5.88 5.12
N SER A 181 9.77 -6.52 5.21
CA SER A 181 9.34 -7.54 4.25
C SER A 181 9.17 -6.96 2.84
N LYS A 182 8.46 -5.83 2.70
CA LYS A 182 8.23 -5.17 1.41
C LYS A 182 9.54 -4.67 0.78
N ARG A 183 10.42 -4.06 1.58
CA ARG A 183 11.76 -3.62 1.14
C ARG A 183 12.60 -4.80 0.63
N SER A 184 12.53 -5.96 1.27
CA SER A 184 13.23 -7.16 0.77
C SER A 184 12.71 -7.63 -0.58
N LEU A 185 11.40 -7.49 -0.85
CA LEU A 185 10.79 -7.93 -2.11
C LEU A 185 11.24 -7.10 -3.31
N LEU A 186 11.54 -5.81 -3.10
CA LEU A 186 12.01 -4.91 -4.16
C LEU A 186 13.31 -5.38 -4.81
N LYS A 187 14.21 -6.01 -4.03
CA LYS A 187 15.48 -6.54 -4.54
C LYS A 187 15.30 -7.61 -5.62
N ASP A 188 14.19 -8.35 -5.54
CA ASP A 188 13.85 -9.43 -6.47
C ASP A 188 12.81 -8.99 -7.51
N SER A 189 12.43 -7.72 -7.54
CA SER A 189 11.35 -7.22 -8.39
C SER A 189 11.81 -7.06 -9.84
N LYS A 190 10.95 -7.46 -10.79
CA LYS A 190 11.19 -7.23 -12.21
C LYS A 190 10.90 -5.76 -12.55
N SER A 191 11.79 -5.14 -13.33
CA SER A 191 11.56 -3.79 -13.85
C SER A 191 10.24 -3.72 -14.65
N LEU A 192 9.45 -2.67 -14.41
CA LEU A 192 8.24 -2.36 -15.16
C LEU A 192 8.53 -1.71 -16.52
N GLY A 193 9.79 -1.35 -16.78
CA GLY A 193 10.27 -0.63 -17.95
C GLY A 193 11.49 0.22 -17.58
N ALA A 194 12.38 0.45 -18.55
CA ALA A 194 13.47 1.40 -18.35
C ALA A 194 12.89 2.82 -18.31
N VAL A 195 13.20 3.55 -17.25
CA VAL A 195 12.95 4.99 -17.16
C VAL A 195 14.32 5.64 -17.29
N GLU A 196 14.53 6.35 -18.40
CA GLU A 196 15.75 7.14 -18.56
C GLU A 196 15.63 8.39 -17.69
N ILE A 197 16.36 8.36 -16.59
CA ILE A 197 16.64 9.51 -15.74
C ILE A 197 18.16 9.72 -15.76
N SER A 198 18.59 10.97 -15.82
CA SER A 198 19.99 11.34 -15.64
C SER A 198 20.53 10.77 -14.32
N ASP A 199 21.85 10.60 -14.21
CA ASP A 199 22.51 10.08 -13.00
C ASP A 199 22.11 10.92 -11.77
N ILE A 200 21.41 10.31 -10.81
CA ILE A 200 20.85 10.95 -9.60
C ILE A 200 21.16 10.10 -8.38
N ALA A 201 21.55 10.76 -7.29
CA ALA A 201 21.82 10.10 -6.02
C ALA A 201 20.59 9.35 -5.47
N THR A 202 20.80 8.09 -5.12
CA THR A 202 19.85 7.23 -4.42
C THR A 202 20.03 7.35 -2.90
N ASN A 203 19.16 6.68 -2.14
CA ASN A 203 19.41 6.44 -0.72
C ASN A 203 20.32 5.20 -0.53
N ASP A 204 20.57 4.80 0.73
CA ASP A 204 21.41 3.64 1.08
C ASP A 204 20.88 2.29 0.54
N ASP A 205 19.66 2.26 -0.01
CA ASP A 205 19.03 1.09 -0.66
C ASP A 205 19.09 1.12 -2.19
N ASP A 206 19.79 2.09 -2.77
CA ASP A 206 19.75 2.35 -4.22
C ASP A 206 18.34 2.70 -4.74
N LEU A 207 17.53 3.34 -3.88
CA LEU A 207 16.16 3.76 -4.22
C LEU A 207 16.01 5.27 -4.35
N ILE A 208 15.05 5.66 -5.18
CA ILE A 208 14.61 7.04 -5.39
C ILE A 208 13.11 7.06 -5.72
N VAL A 209 12.41 8.12 -5.33
CA VAL A 209 11.04 8.39 -5.80
C VAL A 209 11.09 9.45 -6.88
N VAL A 210 10.50 9.15 -8.04
CA VAL A 210 10.38 10.07 -9.17
C VAL A 210 8.96 10.65 -9.21
N LEU A 211 8.85 11.98 -9.17
CA LEU A 211 7.62 12.69 -9.48
C LEU A 211 7.55 12.87 -11.00
N ALA A 212 6.55 12.27 -11.63
CA ALA A 212 6.33 12.39 -13.07
C ALA A 212 5.03 13.15 -13.37
N LYS A 213 5.04 13.94 -14.43
CA LYS A 213 3.88 14.68 -14.96
C LYS A 213 3.64 14.29 -16.41
N ARG A 214 2.38 14.15 -16.81
CA ARG A 214 2.04 13.98 -18.22
C ARG A 214 2.24 15.29 -18.97
N ASN A 215 3.00 15.26 -20.05
CA ASN A 215 3.10 16.37 -20.98
C ASN A 215 1.84 16.39 -21.87
N PRO A 216 1.04 17.48 -21.85
CA PRO A 216 -0.22 17.54 -22.60
C PRO A 216 -0.03 17.57 -24.12
N LYS A 217 1.16 17.95 -24.61
CA LYS A 217 1.46 18.01 -26.06
C LYS A 217 1.90 16.66 -26.62
N THR A 218 2.69 15.92 -25.85
CA THR A 218 3.29 14.64 -26.31
C THR A 218 2.54 13.42 -25.78
N GLY A 219 1.71 13.59 -24.76
CA GLY A 219 1.04 12.50 -24.04
C GLY A 219 1.97 11.64 -23.17
N LYS A 220 3.28 11.86 -23.19
CA LYS A 220 4.28 11.07 -22.43
C LYS A 220 4.40 11.55 -20.98
N LEU A 221 4.83 10.65 -20.10
CA LEU A 221 5.22 11.01 -18.72
C LEU A 221 6.65 11.55 -18.74
N GLU A 222 6.85 12.70 -18.10
CA GLU A 222 8.15 13.36 -17.94
C GLU A 222 8.46 13.48 -16.45
N ALA A 223 9.68 13.12 -16.05
CA ALA A 223 10.14 13.35 -14.69
C ALA A 223 10.25 14.86 -14.43
N VAL A 224 9.57 15.36 -13.40
CA VAL A 224 9.55 16.78 -13.01
C VAL A 224 10.20 17.04 -11.64
N GLY A 225 10.54 15.97 -10.92
CA GLY A 225 11.26 16.04 -9.67
C GLY A 225 11.64 14.65 -9.16
N THR A 226 12.61 14.60 -8.26
CA THR A 226 13.03 13.38 -7.58
C THR A 226 13.30 13.64 -6.11
N THR A 227 13.22 12.59 -5.28
CA THR A 227 13.63 12.65 -3.88
C THR A 227 14.17 11.30 -3.43
N ASN A 228 15.27 11.35 -2.67
CA ASN A 228 15.85 10.20 -1.98
C ASN A 228 15.59 10.26 -0.46
N ASP A 229 14.59 11.05 -0.03
CA ASP A 229 14.15 11.12 1.36
C ASP A 229 13.59 9.77 1.82
N ASP A 230 14.15 9.23 2.91
CA ASP A 230 13.81 7.89 3.41
C ASP A 230 12.35 7.76 3.86
N ASP A 231 11.73 8.84 4.37
CA ASP A 231 10.33 8.79 4.80
C ASP A 231 9.40 8.75 3.57
N VAL A 232 9.72 9.52 2.52
CA VAL A 232 8.98 9.47 1.26
C VAL A 232 9.17 8.10 0.56
N ILE A 233 10.40 7.57 0.53
CA ILE A 233 10.68 6.22 0.01
C ILE A 233 9.91 5.18 0.82
N ARG A 234 9.94 5.26 2.16
CA ARG A 234 9.20 4.34 3.04
C ARG A 234 7.72 4.36 2.71
N GLN A 235 7.11 5.54 2.58
CA GLN A 235 5.69 5.65 2.23
C GLN A 235 5.42 5.08 0.85
N ALA A 236 6.25 5.38 -0.14
CA ALA A 236 6.12 4.85 -1.50
C ALA A 236 6.19 3.31 -1.51
N ILE A 237 7.12 2.70 -0.76
CA ILE A 237 7.23 1.25 -0.61
C ILE A 237 5.94 0.68 0.01
N MET A 238 5.46 1.28 1.09
CA MET A 238 4.26 0.80 1.79
C MET A 238 3.01 0.85 0.92
N GLU A 239 2.90 1.82 0.00
CA GLU A 239 1.77 1.99 -0.91
C GLU A 239 1.87 1.19 -2.22
N SER A 240 3.08 1.01 -2.76
CA SER A 240 3.28 0.47 -4.12
C SER A 240 3.73 -1.00 -4.15
N VAL A 241 4.36 -1.48 -3.07
CA VAL A 241 4.89 -2.84 -3.00
C VAL A 241 3.89 -3.73 -2.28
N ASP A 242 3.50 -4.83 -2.92
CA ASP A 242 2.63 -5.83 -2.32
C ASP A 242 3.40 -6.77 -1.38
N THR A 243 2.69 -7.55 -0.59
CA THR A 243 3.29 -8.54 0.30
C THR A 243 3.64 -9.81 -0.46
N ASP A 244 4.81 -10.39 -0.16
CA ASP A 244 5.30 -11.60 -0.83
C ASP A 244 4.53 -12.85 -0.36
N VAL A 245 3.51 -13.24 -1.13
CA VAL A 245 2.71 -14.45 -0.86
C VAL A 245 3.47 -15.76 -1.14
N ARG A 246 4.64 -15.72 -1.81
CA ARG A 246 5.39 -16.93 -2.18
C ARG A 246 6.02 -17.62 -0.98
N LYS A 247 6.24 -16.89 0.12
CA LYS A 247 6.84 -17.40 1.36
C LYS A 247 5.82 -17.96 2.36
N LEU A 248 4.53 -17.92 2.01
CA LEU A 248 3.46 -18.47 2.84
C LEU A 248 3.40 -19.99 2.71
N ALA A 249 2.96 -20.66 3.78
CA ALA A 249 2.63 -22.07 3.73
C ALA A 249 1.57 -22.34 2.64
N PRO A 250 1.66 -23.45 1.89
CA PRO A 250 0.79 -23.73 0.74
C PRO A 250 -0.71 -23.58 1.01
N ASN A 251 -1.19 -24.09 2.15
CA ASN A 251 -2.61 -24.01 2.55
C ASN A 251 -3.07 -22.57 2.81
N LEU A 252 -2.31 -21.77 3.57
CA LEU A 252 -2.64 -20.36 3.79
C LEU A 252 -2.53 -19.57 2.50
N ARG A 253 -1.49 -19.83 1.69
CA ARG A 253 -1.29 -19.20 0.38
C ARG A 253 -2.50 -19.40 -0.53
N LEU A 254 -2.99 -20.64 -0.63
CA LEU A 254 -4.16 -20.97 -1.43
C LEU A 254 -5.41 -20.21 -0.94
N ILE A 255 -5.67 -20.20 0.37
CA ILE A 255 -6.80 -19.48 0.96
C ILE A 255 -6.72 -17.98 0.64
N VAL A 256 -5.57 -17.35 0.87
CA VAL A 256 -5.43 -15.90 0.64
C VAL A 256 -5.49 -15.55 -0.85
N GLU A 257 -4.91 -16.37 -1.74
CA GLU A 257 -4.98 -16.15 -3.19
C GLU A 257 -6.42 -16.28 -3.70
N CYS A 258 -7.20 -17.25 -3.19
CA CYS A 258 -8.60 -17.45 -3.59
C CYS A 258 -9.57 -16.40 -3.00
N LEU A 259 -9.26 -15.85 -1.82
CA LEU A 259 -10.10 -14.81 -1.19
C LEU A 259 -9.82 -13.40 -1.75
N ARG A 260 -8.60 -13.16 -2.24
CA ARG A 260 -8.15 -11.83 -2.70
C ARG A 260 -9.06 -11.14 -3.72
N PRO A 261 -9.63 -11.83 -4.74
CA PRO A 261 -10.55 -11.23 -5.70
C PRO A 261 -11.85 -10.69 -5.10
N HIS A 262 -12.13 -10.95 -3.82
CA HIS A 262 -13.39 -10.60 -3.15
C HIS A 262 -13.20 -9.61 -2.00
N ILE A 263 -12.01 -9.01 -1.87
CA ILE A 263 -11.75 -8.07 -0.78
C ILE A 263 -12.01 -6.64 -1.22
N VAL A 264 -12.54 -5.84 -0.28
CA VAL A 264 -12.61 -4.39 -0.43
C VAL A 264 -11.21 -3.85 -0.80
N PRO A 265 -11.06 -3.17 -1.94
CA PRO A 265 -9.77 -2.65 -2.38
C PRO A 265 -9.11 -1.75 -1.32
N HIS A 266 -7.81 -1.87 -1.13
CA HIS A 266 -7.05 -1.15 -0.09
C HIS A 266 -7.34 0.36 -0.02
N LYS A 267 -7.45 1.03 -1.18
CA LYS A 267 -7.78 2.46 -1.27
C LYS A 267 -9.14 2.79 -0.65
N LEU A 268 -10.12 1.92 -0.83
CA LEU A 268 -11.46 2.05 -0.25
C LEU A 268 -11.45 1.64 1.23
N GLN A 269 -10.76 0.57 1.59
CA GLN A 269 -10.62 0.12 2.97
C GLN A 269 -10.04 1.23 3.87
N LYS A 270 -9.02 1.96 3.42
CA LYS A 270 -8.44 3.13 4.12
C LYS A 270 -9.44 4.26 4.38
N LEU A 271 -10.45 4.39 3.52
CA LEU A 271 -11.49 5.41 3.65
C LEU A 271 -12.68 4.94 4.52
N ASN A 272 -12.59 3.73 5.10
CA ASN A 272 -13.62 3.11 5.93
C ASN A 272 -14.96 2.90 5.19
N VAL A 273 -14.95 2.68 3.86
CA VAL A 273 -16.19 2.53 3.08
C VAL A 273 -16.78 1.11 3.12
N ARG A 274 -16.16 0.18 3.84
CA ARG A 274 -16.57 -1.23 3.89
C ARG A 274 -18.04 -1.44 4.25
N LYS A 275 -18.58 -0.63 5.16
CA LYS A 275 -19.99 -0.73 5.60
C LYS A 275 -20.99 -0.48 4.48
N THR A 276 -20.60 0.34 3.50
CA THR A 276 -21.45 0.71 2.35
C THR A 276 -20.99 0.05 1.05
N PHE A 277 -20.01 -0.86 1.14
CA PHE A 277 -19.44 -1.54 -0.03
C PHE A 277 -20.28 -2.74 -0.45
N PHE A 278 -20.83 -3.46 0.52
CA PHE A 278 -21.68 -4.61 0.31
C PHE A 278 -23.15 -4.17 0.22
N LEU A 279 -23.89 -4.73 -0.74
CA LEU A 279 -25.32 -4.41 -0.90
C LEU A 279 -26.10 -4.90 0.31
N GLU A 280 -27.20 -4.23 0.61
CA GLU A 280 -28.14 -4.65 1.66
C GLU A 280 -29.39 -5.21 0.99
N HIS A 281 -29.78 -6.41 1.36
CA HIS A 281 -30.95 -7.12 0.83
C HIS A 281 -32.07 -7.08 1.85
N ASP A 282 -33.28 -6.74 1.39
CA ASP A 282 -34.51 -6.90 2.17
C ASP A 282 -35.00 -8.34 2.03
N LEU A 283 -34.93 -9.11 3.12
CA LEU A 283 -35.41 -10.49 3.21
C LEU A 283 -36.84 -10.56 3.77
N GLY A 284 -37.59 -9.45 3.74
CA GLY A 284 -38.95 -9.37 4.23
C GLY A 284 -39.03 -9.36 5.76
N LYS A 285 -40.14 -9.83 6.32
CA LYS A 285 -40.38 -9.81 7.77
C LYS A 285 -40.04 -11.15 8.43
N ASN A 286 -39.46 -11.10 9.63
CA ASN A 286 -39.28 -12.28 10.46
C ASN A 286 -40.61 -12.80 11.03
N LYS A 287 -40.57 -13.94 11.73
CA LYS A 287 -41.74 -14.53 12.41
C LYS A 287 -42.40 -13.60 13.46
N GLU A 288 -41.71 -12.54 13.88
CA GLU A 288 -42.19 -11.51 14.81
C GLU A 288 -42.70 -10.25 14.10
N GLY A 289 -42.75 -10.22 12.76
CA GLY A 289 -43.20 -9.08 11.98
C GLY A 289 -42.18 -7.93 11.81
N LYS A 290 -40.90 -8.13 12.19
CA LYS A 290 -39.81 -7.15 12.00
C LYS A 290 -39.11 -7.34 10.67
N ASP A 291 -38.79 -6.24 10.01
CA ASP A 291 -38.05 -6.24 8.74
C ASP A 291 -36.64 -6.85 8.93
N ARG A 292 -36.22 -7.62 7.92
CA ARG A 292 -34.98 -8.38 7.91
C ARG A 292 -34.08 -7.87 6.80
N ASN A 293 -33.24 -6.90 7.11
CA ASN A 293 -32.21 -6.48 6.18
C ASN A 293 -30.91 -7.23 6.44
N PHE A 294 -30.31 -7.77 5.38
CA PHE A 294 -29.07 -8.52 5.43
C PHE A 294 -28.05 -7.93 4.45
N SER A 295 -26.94 -7.45 4.99
CA SER A 295 -25.82 -7.00 4.18
C SER A 295 -25.10 -8.20 3.56
N GLU A 296 -24.77 -8.11 2.28
CA GLU A 296 -23.92 -9.07 1.60
C GLU A 296 -22.59 -9.22 2.34
N PHE A 297 -22.04 -10.43 2.27
CA PHE A 297 -20.68 -10.70 2.66
C PHE A 297 -20.11 -11.79 1.77
N VAL A 298 -18.79 -11.86 1.72
CA VAL A 298 -18.10 -12.91 0.97
C VAL A 298 -18.25 -14.23 1.72
N ARG A 299 -18.78 -15.24 1.05
CA ARG A 299 -18.76 -16.63 1.49
C ARG A 299 -17.62 -17.34 0.78
N PHE A 300 -16.86 -18.13 1.53
CA PHE A 300 -15.71 -18.86 1.04
C PHE A 300 -15.88 -20.32 1.44
N VAL A 301 -16.01 -21.20 0.45
CA VAL A 301 -16.34 -22.61 0.60
C VAL A 301 -15.20 -23.46 0.04
N LEU A 302 -14.75 -24.42 0.85
CA LEU A 302 -13.91 -25.51 0.40
C LEU A 302 -14.82 -26.71 0.15
N THR A 303 -14.81 -27.20 -1.10
CA THR A 303 -15.73 -28.27 -1.51
C THR A 303 -15.08 -29.63 -1.39
N LYS A 304 -15.88 -30.67 -1.15
CA LYS A 304 -15.50 -32.09 -1.22
C LYS A 304 -14.87 -32.48 -2.55
N SER A 305 -15.29 -31.81 -3.64
CA SER A 305 -14.72 -32.02 -4.98
C SER A 305 -13.28 -31.52 -5.14
N GLY A 306 -12.77 -30.78 -4.14
CA GLY A 306 -11.45 -30.15 -4.15
C GLY A 306 -11.45 -28.71 -4.68
N ALA A 307 -12.54 -28.24 -5.28
CA ALA A 307 -12.69 -26.86 -5.71
C ALA A 307 -12.88 -25.91 -4.52
N ILE A 308 -12.56 -24.63 -4.72
CA ILE A 308 -12.81 -23.53 -3.79
C ILE A 308 -13.74 -22.52 -4.45
N ILE A 309 -14.81 -22.15 -3.76
CA ILE A 309 -15.82 -21.21 -4.25
C ILE A 309 -15.82 -19.98 -3.36
N ALA A 310 -15.75 -18.79 -3.98
CA ALA A 310 -15.94 -17.53 -3.30
C ALA A 310 -16.98 -16.68 -4.04
N SER A 311 -18.02 -16.22 -3.34
CA SER A 311 -19.05 -15.33 -3.89
C SER A 311 -19.76 -14.55 -2.78
N LYS A 312 -20.62 -13.58 -3.13
CA LYS A 312 -21.35 -12.75 -2.16
C LYS A 312 -22.64 -13.46 -1.74
N SER A 313 -22.98 -13.36 -0.47
CA SER A 313 -24.14 -14.02 0.15
C SER A 313 -24.78 -13.09 1.20
N PRO A 314 -26.11 -13.02 1.30
CA PRO A 314 -27.09 -13.58 0.37
C PRO A 314 -27.05 -12.86 -0.99
N SER A 315 -27.08 -13.59 -2.10
CA SER A 315 -27.14 -12.98 -3.45
C SER A 315 -27.56 -14.01 -4.51
N THR A 316 -28.34 -13.58 -5.50
CA THR A 316 -28.72 -14.42 -6.67
C THR A 316 -27.69 -14.38 -7.78
N ALA A 317 -26.89 -13.31 -7.84
CA ALA A 317 -25.77 -13.15 -8.73
C ALA A 317 -24.74 -12.21 -8.10
N SER A 318 -23.46 -12.55 -8.22
CA SER A 318 -22.36 -11.71 -7.74
C SER A 318 -21.08 -12.08 -8.45
N LEU A 319 -20.04 -11.25 -8.29
CA LEU A 319 -18.67 -11.72 -8.51
C LEU A 319 -18.49 -13.09 -7.83
N THR A 320 -18.14 -14.09 -8.63
CA THR A 320 -17.96 -15.47 -8.18
C THR A 320 -16.66 -16.00 -8.71
N THR A 321 -15.84 -16.64 -7.88
CA THR A 321 -14.61 -17.31 -8.32
C THR A 321 -14.70 -18.78 -7.96
N ILE A 322 -14.52 -19.63 -8.96
CA ILE A 322 -14.29 -21.07 -8.78
C ILE A 322 -12.81 -21.32 -9.03
N SER A 323 -12.10 -21.77 -8.00
CA SER A 323 -10.69 -22.10 -8.07
C SER A 323 -10.51 -23.60 -8.00
N GLN A 324 -9.70 -24.14 -8.91
CA GLN A 324 -9.26 -25.53 -8.94
C GLN A 324 -7.82 -25.59 -8.45
N PRO A 325 -7.58 -25.96 -7.18
CA PRO A 325 -6.24 -26.03 -6.62
C PRO A 325 -5.40 -27.11 -7.28
N ASN A 326 -4.10 -26.85 -7.42
CA ASN A 326 -3.12 -27.85 -7.82
C ASN A 326 -2.97 -28.95 -6.75
N VAL A 327 -3.18 -28.57 -5.48
CA VAL A 327 -3.23 -29.46 -4.32
C VAL A 327 -4.50 -29.11 -3.53
N PRO A 328 -5.60 -29.87 -3.69
CA PRO A 328 -6.86 -29.58 -3.01
C PRO A 328 -6.80 -29.94 -1.52
N PHE A 329 -7.76 -29.40 -0.75
CA PHE A 329 -8.01 -29.87 0.61
C PHE A 329 -8.80 -31.18 0.56
N GLU A 330 -8.34 -32.19 1.29
CA GLU A 330 -9.07 -33.45 1.45
C GLU A 330 -10.20 -33.27 2.46
N LEU A 331 -11.44 -33.44 2.01
CA LEU A 331 -12.65 -33.16 2.78
C LEU A 331 -13.69 -34.24 2.57
N GLU A 332 -14.43 -34.56 3.63
CA GLU A 332 -15.54 -35.53 3.58
C GLU A 332 -16.85 -34.89 3.09
N ARG A 333 -16.99 -33.58 3.27
CA ARG A 333 -18.16 -32.75 2.97
C ARG A 333 -17.74 -31.31 2.72
N ASP A 334 -18.64 -30.50 2.18
CA ASP A 334 -18.37 -29.09 1.96
C ASP A 334 -18.32 -28.30 3.28
N ILE A 335 -17.28 -27.48 3.44
CA ILE A 335 -17.08 -26.62 4.62
C ILE A 335 -16.88 -25.16 4.21
N PHE A 336 -17.30 -24.22 5.05
CA PHE A 336 -17.13 -22.79 4.81
C PHE A 336 -16.31 -22.09 5.89
N LEU A 337 -15.59 -21.05 5.48
CA LEU A 337 -14.78 -20.22 6.35
C LEU A 337 -15.67 -19.31 7.22
N ARG A 338 -15.43 -19.33 8.54
CA ARG A 338 -16.16 -18.47 9.49
C ARG A 338 -16.04 -16.99 9.13
N GLY A 339 -17.16 -16.27 9.09
CA GLY A 339 -17.20 -14.85 8.72
C GLY A 339 -16.28 -13.93 9.55
N LYS A 340 -16.11 -14.17 10.86
CA LYS A 340 -15.18 -13.40 11.70
C LYS A 340 -13.71 -13.64 11.35
N ASP A 341 -13.36 -14.87 10.97
CA ASP A 341 -11.99 -15.22 10.59
C ASP A 341 -11.69 -14.73 9.17
N ARG A 342 -12.64 -14.87 8.25
CA ARG A 342 -12.61 -14.24 6.93
C ARG A 342 -12.38 -12.73 7.04
N PHE A 343 -13.21 -12.02 7.82
CA PHE A 343 -13.07 -10.57 8.01
C PHE A 343 -11.65 -10.19 8.44
N TRP A 344 -11.07 -10.94 9.39
CA TRP A 344 -9.71 -10.70 9.84
C TRP A 344 -8.64 -10.97 8.77
N ILE A 345 -8.79 -12.03 7.96
CA ILE A 345 -7.87 -12.28 6.84
C ILE A 345 -7.90 -11.10 5.87
N GLU A 346 -9.10 -10.63 5.53
CA GLU A 346 -9.31 -9.52 4.58
C GLU A 346 -8.72 -8.21 5.10
N THR A 347 -8.89 -7.90 6.40
CA THR A 347 -8.41 -6.64 6.96
C THR A 347 -6.96 -6.70 7.41
N GLU A 348 -6.58 -7.67 8.23
CA GLU A 348 -5.27 -7.71 8.86
C GLU A 348 -4.22 -8.34 7.96
N LEU A 349 -4.48 -9.53 7.43
CA LEU A 349 -3.49 -10.23 6.60
C LEU A 349 -3.31 -9.56 5.24
N LEU A 350 -4.42 -9.34 4.52
CA LEU A 350 -4.39 -8.84 3.15
C LEU A 350 -4.24 -7.31 3.10
N ASN A 351 -5.21 -6.54 3.61
CA ASN A 351 -5.18 -5.08 3.49
C ASN A 351 -4.08 -4.40 4.33
N ASN A 352 -3.93 -4.78 5.60
CA ASN A 352 -2.86 -4.26 6.45
C ASN A 352 -1.51 -4.94 6.16
N GLY A 353 -1.47 -5.96 5.29
CA GLY A 353 -0.24 -6.61 4.85
C GLY A 353 0.47 -7.40 5.95
N GLN A 354 -0.22 -7.84 7.00
CA GLN A 354 0.40 -8.53 8.15
C GLN A 354 0.80 -9.99 7.89
N MET A 355 0.56 -10.53 6.68
CA MET A 355 0.96 -11.90 6.31
C MET A 355 2.39 -12.32 6.74
N PRO A 356 3.45 -11.49 6.66
CA PRO A 356 4.81 -11.87 7.05
C PRO A 356 4.98 -12.11 8.55
N LEU A 357 3.98 -11.77 9.37
CA LEU A 357 4.00 -11.93 10.83
C LEU A 357 3.49 -13.29 11.28
N PHE A 358 2.94 -14.10 10.36
CA PHE A 358 2.28 -15.35 10.70
C PHE A 358 2.97 -16.53 10.04
N LYS A 359 3.16 -17.60 10.82
CA LYS A 359 3.52 -18.92 10.31
C LYS A 359 2.40 -19.90 10.59
N VAL A 360 2.12 -20.77 9.64
CA VAL A 360 1.15 -21.84 9.84
C VAL A 360 1.83 -22.99 10.59
N THR A 361 1.11 -23.62 11.51
CA THR A 361 1.61 -24.79 12.25
C THR A 361 1.54 -26.09 11.44
N THR A 362 0.60 -26.18 10.50
CA THR A 362 0.48 -27.25 9.51
C THR A 362 0.78 -26.73 8.11
N GLU A 363 1.77 -27.30 7.42
CA GLU A 363 2.12 -26.83 6.07
C GLU A 363 1.13 -27.34 5.01
N GLN A 364 0.40 -28.41 5.30
CA GLN A 364 -0.59 -29.03 4.40
C GLN A 364 -1.91 -29.27 5.12
N GLY A 365 -3.02 -29.15 4.37
CA GLY A 365 -4.37 -29.45 4.85
C GLY A 365 -4.87 -28.52 5.95
N LEU A 366 -5.91 -28.99 6.65
CA LEU A 366 -6.52 -28.39 7.82
C LEU A 366 -6.49 -29.38 8.98
N LEU A 367 -6.42 -28.88 10.22
CA LEU A 367 -6.54 -29.69 11.43
C LEU A 367 -8.01 -29.93 11.77
N ASP A 368 -8.31 -31.03 12.47
CA ASP A 368 -9.60 -31.21 13.12
C ASP A 368 -9.79 -30.18 14.22
N ALA A 369 -10.98 -29.58 14.29
CA ALA A 369 -11.33 -28.72 15.39
C ALA A 369 -11.61 -29.55 16.67
N PRO A 370 -11.39 -28.98 17.87
CA PRO A 370 -11.75 -29.63 19.12
C PRO A 370 -13.22 -30.07 19.14
N ALA A 371 -13.49 -31.29 19.61
CA ALA A 371 -14.82 -31.92 19.59
C ALA A 371 -15.91 -31.15 20.35
N ASN A 372 -15.54 -30.21 21.22
CA ASN A 372 -16.45 -29.34 21.95
C ASN A 372 -16.88 -28.08 21.16
N LEU A 373 -16.40 -27.90 19.93
CA LEU A 373 -16.75 -26.80 19.05
C LEU A 373 -17.63 -27.28 17.89
N THR A 374 -18.51 -26.41 17.39
CA THR A 374 -19.31 -26.67 16.18
C THR A 374 -18.49 -26.58 14.89
N ALA A 375 -17.29 -26.00 14.94
CA ALA A 375 -16.38 -26.00 13.79
C ALA A 375 -15.91 -27.44 13.53
N SER A 376 -15.75 -27.81 12.26
CA SER A 376 -15.26 -29.14 11.87
C SER A 376 -13.75 -29.14 11.65
N LYS A 377 -13.22 -28.10 11.00
CA LYS A 377 -11.79 -27.96 10.70
C LYS A 377 -11.23 -26.61 11.16
N MET A 378 -9.91 -26.53 11.31
CA MET A 378 -9.21 -25.30 11.65
C MET A 378 -7.82 -25.18 11.01
N LEU A 379 -7.35 -23.94 10.88
CA LEU A 379 -5.98 -23.58 10.53
C LEU A 379 -5.38 -22.76 11.68
N VAL A 380 -4.20 -23.15 12.18
CA VAL A 380 -3.56 -22.47 13.32
C VAL A 380 -2.33 -21.70 12.84
N LEU A 381 -2.33 -20.40 13.13
CA LEU A 381 -1.29 -19.44 12.76
C LEU A 381 -0.58 -18.95 14.02
N LYS A 382 0.72 -19.12 14.08
CA LYS A 382 1.58 -18.58 15.13
C LYS A 382 2.02 -17.16 14.75
N ASN A 383 1.68 -16.19 15.59
CA ASN A 383 2.16 -14.81 15.48
C ASN A 383 3.62 -14.75 15.92
N GLN A 384 4.51 -14.42 14.99
CA GLN A 384 5.95 -14.33 15.23
C GLN A 384 6.37 -13.11 16.06
N GLN A 385 5.45 -12.20 16.36
CA GLN A 385 5.70 -10.99 17.16
C GLN A 385 5.26 -11.12 18.61
N ALA A 386 4.13 -11.79 18.87
CA ALA A 386 3.51 -11.83 20.20
C ALA A 386 3.56 -13.20 20.88
N ASP A 387 4.09 -14.24 20.20
CA ASP A 387 4.00 -15.65 20.62
C ASP A 387 2.56 -16.13 20.86
N GLU A 388 1.58 -15.40 20.31
CA GLU A 388 0.16 -15.72 20.34
C GLU A 388 -0.21 -16.60 19.15
N GLU A 389 -1.17 -17.50 19.36
CA GLU A 389 -1.77 -18.28 18.28
C GLU A 389 -3.10 -17.67 17.86
N ARG A 390 -3.35 -17.68 16.56
CA ARG A 390 -4.67 -17.44 15.99
C ARG A 390 -5.18 -18.70 15.34
N ARG A 391 -6.44 -19.03 15.59
CA ARG A 391 -7.15 -20.16 14.97
C ARG A 391 -8.20 -19.61 14.00
N ILE A 392 -8.15 -20.10 12.77
CA ILE A 392 -9.13 -19.84 11.72
C ILE A 392 -10.03 -21.07 11.62
N TYR A 393 -11.34 -20.90 11.76
CA TYR A 393 -12.27 -22.02 11.81
C TYR A 393 -13.09 -22.17 10.53
N PHE A 394 -13.38 -23.42 10.21
CA PHE A 394 -14.28 -23.84 9.14
C PHE A 394 -15.42 -24.68 9.71
N TYR A 395 -16.60 -24.50 9.15
CA TYR A 395 -17.84 -25.12 9.63
C TYR A 395 -18.48 -25.89 8.47
N ASP A 396 -19.20 -26.96 8.80
CA ASP A 396 -19.95 -27.70 7.80
C ASP A 396 -21.07 -26.84 7.23
N TYR A 397 -21.27 -26.93 5.91
CA TYR A 397 -22.26 -26.10 5.20
C TYR A 397 -23.68 -26.29 5.74
N GLU A 398 -24.02 -27.47 6.25
CA GLU A 398 -25.30 -27.81 6.90
C GLU A 398 -25.63 -26.91 8.11
N ASN A 399 -24.65 -26.23 8.71
CA ASN A 399 -24.88 -25.29 9.81
C ASN A 399 -25.48 -23.95 9.36
N LEU A 400 -25.74 -23.77 8.06
CA LEU A 400 -26.25 -22.53 7.50
C LEU A 400 -27.77 -22.53 7.39
N ASP A 401 -28.37 -21.37 7.66
CA ASP A 401 -29.79 -21.13 7.36
C ASP A 401 -29.94 -20.81 5.87
N GLU A 402 -30.50 -21.75 5.10
CA GLU A 402 -30.68 -21.67 3.65
C GLU A 402 -31.47 -20.42 3.22
N GLU A 403 -32.41 -19.93 4.05
CA GLU A 403 -33.21 -18.73 3.76
C GLU A 403 -32.38 -17.43 3.83
N GLN A 404 -31.21 -17.46 4.46
CA GLN A 404 -30.38 -16.26 4.71
C GLN A 404 -28.97 -16.37 4.15
N SER A 405 -28.59 -17.56 3.69
CA SER A 405 -27.20 -17.91 3.39
C SER A 405 -26.99 -18.56 2.03
N TYR A 406 -27.86 -18.27 1.06
CA TYR A 406 -27.65 -18.69 -0.33
C TYR A 406 -26.49 -17.92 -0.97
N GLN A 407 -25.71 -18.62 -1.79
CA GLN A 407 -24.59 -18.05 -2.54
C GLN A 407 -24.74 -18.43 -4.02
N PRO A 408 -24.42 -17.52 -4.96
CA PRO A 408 -24.54 -17.80 -6.38
C PRO A 408 -23.31 -18.58 -6.88
N VAL A 409 -23.55 -19.43 -7.87
CA VAL A 409 -22.53 -20.07 -8.72
C VAL A 409 -22.96 -20.01 -10.19
N PRO A 410 -22.03 -19.95 -11.14
CA PRO A 410 -22.37 -19.98 -12.55
C PRO A 410 -23.06 -21.30 -12.94
N VAL A 411 -23.88 -21.27 -13.97
CA VAL A 411 -24.36 -22.47 -14.66
C VAL A 411 -23.23 -23.15 -15.43
N ASP A 412 -23.40 -24.42 -15.78
CA ASP A 412 -22.29 -25.24 -16.29
C ASP A 412 -21.95 -24.94 -17.76
N GLN A 413 -22.88 -24.36 -18.52
CA GLN A 413 -22.72 -24.01 -19.93
C GLN A 413 -23.02 -22.53 -20.14
N ILE A 414 -22.04 -21.80 -20.68
CA ILE A 414 -22.14 -20.38 -21.00
C ILE A 414 -21.64 -20.17 -22.42
N SER A 415 -22.46 -19.54 -23.25
CA SER A 415 -22.06 -19.09 -24.59
C SER A 415 -21.48 -17.68 -24.50
N TYR A 416 -20.38 -17.43 -25.19
CA TYR A 416 -19.73 -16.13 -25.22
C TYR A 416 -19.81 -15.52 -26.62
N ASP A 417 -19.98 -14.20 -26.67
CA ASP A 417 -20.07 -13.42 -27.90
C ASP A 417 -18.70 -12.85 -28.32
N TRP A 418 -17.78 -12.72 -27.37
CA TRP A 418 -16.46 -12.16 -27.59
C TRP A 418 -15.44 -12.74 -26.61
N GLN A 419 -14.16 -12.64 -26.98
CA GLN A 419 -13.05 -12.96 -26.10
C GLN A 419 -11.83 -12.07 -26.32
N ILE A 420 -11.05 -11.90 -25.25
CA ILE A 420 -9.74 -11.28 -25.25
C ILE A 420 -8.75 -12.28 -24.65
N ASP A 421 -7.76 -12.67 -25.44
CA ASP A 421 -6.59 -13.38 -24.96
C ASP A 421 -5.50 -12.35 -24.62
N ALA A 422 -5.21 -12.14 -23.33
CA ALA A 422 -4.35 -11.06 -22.84
C ALA A 422 -3.15 -11.57 -22.03
N ASP A 423 -2.02 -10.87 -22.13
CA ASP A 423 -0.96 -11.01 -21.14
C ASP A 423 -1.27 -10.21 -19.87
N LYS A 424 -0.49 -10.45 -18.81
CA LYS A 424 -0.65 -9.70 -17.56
C LYS A 424 -0.40 -8.20 -17.73
N LYS A 425 0.50 -7.79 -18.63
CA LYS A 425 0.84 -6.36 -18.84
C LYS A 425 -0.38 -5.59 -19.33
N PHE A 426 -1.16 -6.15 -20.25
CA PHE A 426 -2.41 -5.57 -20.73
C PHE A 426 -3.40 -5.39 -19.57
N VAL A 427 -3.65 -6.43 -18.78
CA VAL A 427 -4.58 -6.39 -17.64
C VAL A 427 -4.13 -5.36 -16.59
N THR A 428 -2.83 -5.32 -16.26
CA THR A 428 -2.28 -4.32 -15.35
C THR A 428 -2.43 -2.91 -15.91
N ARG A 429 -2.18 -2.68 -17.20
CA ARG A 429 -2.39 -1.36 -17.83
C ARG A 429 -3.86 -0.94 -17.77
N PHE A 430 -4.78 -1.83 -18.14
CA PHE A 430 -6.22 -1.57 -18.09
C PHE A 430 -6.64 -1.16 -16.68
N TYR A 431 -6.27 -1.96 -15.67
CA TYR A 431 -6.56 -1.66 -14.28
C TYR A 431 -6.00 -0.29 -13.86
N ARG A 432 -4.70 -0.04 -14.05
CA ARG A 432 -4.06 1.21 -13.60
C ARG A 432 -4.58 2.45 -14.31
N LYS A 433 -4.88 2.32 -15.61
CA LYS A 433 -5.31 3.43 -16.45
C LYS A 433 -6.77 3.80 -16.23
N GLN A 434 -7.64 2.83 -15.98
CA GLN A 434 -9.08 3.06 -15.96
C GLN A 434 -9.67 2.82 -14.56
N LEU A 435 -9.51 1.63 -14.01
CA LEU A 435 -10.17 1.23 -12.76
C LEU A 435 -9.53 1.85 -11.50
N ASP A 436 -8.20 1.93 -11.43
CA ASP A 436 -7.50 2.56 -10.32
C ASP A 436 -7.70 4.09 -10.31
N GLN A 437 -7.84 4.69 -11.49
CA GLN A 437 -8.20 6.09 -11.60
C GLN A 437 -9.65 6.33 -11.16
N TRP A 438 -10.59 5.46 -11.56
CA TRP A 438 -11.97 5.51 -11.08
C TRP A 438 -12.05 5.45 -9.55
N LEU A 439 -11.27 4.55 -8.92
CA LEU A 439 -11.16 4.44 -7.46
C LEU A 439 -10.71 5.75 -6.78
N VAL A 440 -9.76 6.46 -7.39
CA VAL A 440 -9.26 7.75 -6.88
C VAL A 440 -10.34 8.85 -6.94
N LEU A 441 -11.20 8.80 -7.96
CA LEU A 441 -12.27 9.77 -8.17
C LEU A 441 -13.49 9.47 -7.28
N VAL A 442 -13.92 8.21 -7.19
CA VAL A 442 -15.16 7.82 -6.48
C VAL A 442 -15.04 8.01 -4.96
N LYS A 443 -13.88 7.73 -4.37
CA LYS A 443 -13.63 7.82 -2.92
C LYS A 443 -14.74 7.15 -2.09
N LYS A 444 -15.49 7.91 -1.28
CA LYS A 444 -16.59 7.42 -0.43
C LYS A 444 -17.96 7.41 -1.14
N ASN A 445 -18.02 7.89 -2.37
CA ASN A 445 -19.26 8.16 -3.09
C ASN A 445 -19.73 6.97 -3.95
N ILE A 446 -19.35 5.75 -3.57
CA ILE A 446 -19.70 4.50 -4.29
C ILE A 446 -21.22 4.24 -4.35
N HIS A 447 -22.00 4.87 -3.46
CA HIS A 447 -23.44 4.72 -3.38
C HIS A 447 -24.22 5.63 -4.34
N LEU A 448 -23.55 6.65 -4.93
CA LEU A 448 -24.20 7.55 -5.89
C LEU A 448 -24.58 6.78 -7.16
N ALA A 449 -25.74 7.10 -7.74
CA ALA A 449 -26.25 6.44 -8.95
C ALA A 449 -25.24 6.44 -10.12
N SER A 450 -24.45 7.50 -10.29
CA SER A 450 -23.39 7.59 -11.31
C SER A 450 -22.23 6.60 -11.11
N ASN A 451 -22.12 6.00 -9.93
CA ASN A 451 -21.04 5.10 -9.55
C ASN A 451 -21.51 3.65 -9.37
N LYS A 452 -22.78 3.35 -9.67
CA LYS A 452 -23.35 2.00 -9.55
C LYS A 452 -23.05 1.10 -10.74
N THR A 453 -22.77 1.70 -11.91
CA THR A 453 -22.59 0.98 -13.18
C THR A 453 -21.40 1.50 -13.96
N MET A 454 -20.80 0.61 -14.75
CA MET A 454 -19.71 0.91 -15.68
C MET A 454 -19.90 0.05 -16.92
N LYS A 455 -19.85 0.68 -18.10
CA LYS A 455 -19.93 -0.03 -19.37
C LYS A 455 -18.53 -0.32 -19.86
N LEU A 456 -18.21 -1.59 -20.08
CA LEU A 456 -17.03 -2.02 -20.81
C LEU A 456 -17.38 -2.13 -22.29
N VAL A 457 -16.59 -1.46 -23.13
CA VAL A 457 -16.74 -1.47 -24.58
C VAL A 457 -15.48 -2.06 -25.19
N LEU A 458 -15.65 -3.15 -25.90
CA LEU A 458 -14.61 -3.82 -26.66
C LEU A 458 -14.69 -3.31 -28.10
N ALA A 459 -13.75 -2.44 -28.47
CA ALA A 459 -13.53 -2.05 -29.86
C ALA A 459 -12.46 -2.94 -30.49
N ASP A 460 -12.30 -2.89 -31.81
CA ASP A 460 -11.32 -3.70 -32.57
C ASP A 460 -9.87 -3.51 -32.12
N SER A 461 -9.53 -2.33 -31.58
CA SER A 461 -8.15 -1.97 -31.21
C SER A 461 -7.93 -1.64 -29.74
N TYR A 462 -9.01 -1.55 -28.94
CA TYR A 462 -8.92 -1.18 -27.54
C TYR A 462 -10.08 -1.68 -26.67
N LEU A 463 -9.81 -1.75 -25.37
CA LEU A 463 -10.81 -1.88 -24.31
C LEU A 463 -11.00 -0.53 -23.59
N GLU A 464 -12.25 -0.14 -23.36
CA GLU A 464 -12.63 1.10 -22.67
C GLU A 464 -13.69 0.83 -21.59
N ALA A 465 -13.52 1.43 -20.42
CA ALA A 465 -14.50 1.50 -19.35
C ALA A 465 -15.09 2.92 -19.32
N ARG A 466 -16.42 3.00 -19.45
CA ARG A 466 -17.18 4.24 -19.43
C ARG A 466 -17.99 4.32 -18.14
N SER A 467 -17.83 5.41 -17.39
CA SER A 467 -18.67 5.65 -16.20
C SER A 467 -20.03 6.22 -16.60
N HIS A 468 -21.03 5.91 -15.79
CA HIS A 468 -22.37 6.44 -15.92
C HIS A 468 -22.48 7.83 -15.28
N PHE A 469 -23.16 8.76 -15.94
CA PHE A 469 -23.48 10.11 -15.47
C PHE A 469 -24.95 10.39 -15.75
N VAL A 470 -25.53 11.30 -14.97
CA VAL A 470 -26.91 11.75 -15.20
C VAL A 470 -27.03 12.36 -16.60
N LYS A 471 -28.16 12.11 -17.27
CA LYS A 471 -28.50 12.68 -18.59
C LYS A 471 -28.31 14.22 -18.59
N ASP A 472 -28.02 14.76 -19.76
CA ASP A 472 -27.89 16.21 -20.05
C ASP A 472 -26.55 16.89 -19.67
N GLN A 473 -25.46 16.13 -19.49
CA GLN A 473 -24.10 16.70 -19.45
C GLN A 473 -23.40 16.62 -20.82
N PRO A 474 -22.62 17.66 -21.22
CA PRO A 474 -21.83 17.61 -22.44
C PRO A 474 -20.87 16.39 -22.44
N GLY A 475 -20.93 15.56 -23.48
CA GLY A 475 -20.07 14.37 -23.63
C GLY A 475 -20.66 13.06 -23.06
N VAL A 476 -21.92 13.06 -22.63
CA VAL A 476 -22.69 11.87 -22.21
C VAL A 476 -23.54 11.37 -23.38
N ASN A 477 -23.53 10.05 -23.66
CA ASN A 477 -24.40 9.46 -24.69
C ASN A 477 -25.87 9.36 -24.22
N GLU A 478 -26.78 8.95 -25.12
CA GLU A 478 -28.23 8.83 -24.82
C GLU A 478 -28.56 7.87 -23.66
N GLU A 479 -27.65 6.92 -23.39
CA GLU A 479 -27.73 5.93 -22.33
C GLU A 479 -27.13 6.39 -21.00
N GLY A 480 -26.62 7.63 -20.92
CA GLY A 480 -26.04 8.18 -19.68
C GLY A 480 -24.56 7.85 -19.48
N TYR A 481 -23.80 7.40 -20.47
CA TYR A 481 -22.36 7.11 -20.30
C TYR A 481 -21.48 8.23 -20.87
N ALA A 482 -20.55 8.74 -20.06
CA ALA A 482 -19.60 9.77 -20.47
C ALA A 482 -18.22 9.19 -20.78
N ARG A 483 -17.55 9.78 -21.79
CA ARG A 483 -16.12 9.60 -22.03
C ARG A 483 -15.33 10.61 -21.22
N PHE A 484 -14.29 10.18 -20.50
CA PHE A 484 -13.46 11.09 -19.69
C PHE A 484 -12.40 11.87 -20.51
N ALA A 485 -11.90 11.34 -21.64
CA ALA A 485 -11.10 11.98 -22.72
C ALA A 485 -10.57 10.92 -23.72
N ASP A 486 -9.86 11.31 -24.78
CA ASP A 486 -9.17 10.40 -25.73
C ASP A 486 -8.03 9.59 -25.09
N ASP A 487 -7.52 10.05 -23.95
CA ASP A 487 -6.44 9.40 -23.21
C ASP A 487 -6.87 8.10 -22.51
N TYR A 488 -8.12 7.62 -22.63
CA TYR A 488 -8.66 6.54 -21.79
C TYR A 488 -8.74 5.16 -22.45
N TYR A 489 -8.35 4.98 -23.72
CA TYR A 489 -8.33 3.65 -24.34
C TYR A 489 -7.19 2.77 -23.84
N THR A 490 -7.45 1.50 -23.52
CA THR A 490 -6.38 0.53 -23.33
C THR A 490 -6.18 -0.24 -24.62
N LEU A 491 -5.20 0.21 -25.41
CA LEU A 491 -4.82 -0.45 -26.67
C LEU A 491 -4.38 -1.90 -26.41
N TYR A 492 -4.85 -2.81 -27.25
CA TYR A 492 -4.45 -4.22 -27.19
C TYR A 492 -2.96 -4.38 -27.52
N GLY A 493 -2.51 -3.76 -28.61
CA GLY A 493 -1.12 -3.84 -29.06
C GLY A 493 -0.68 -5.29 -29.28
N ARG A 494 0.53 -5.64 -28.82
CA ARG A 494 1.04 -7.03 -28.85
C ARG A 494 0.64 -7.86 -27.63
N ASP A 495 0.02 -7.20 -26.66
CA ASP A 495 -0.16 -7.76 -25.33
C ASP A 495 -1.53 -8.45 -25.21
N ALA A 496 -2.49 -8.08 -26.06
CA ALA A 496 -3.81 -8.72 -26.13
C ALA A 496 -4.26 -8.95 -27.58
N LYS A 497 -5.09 -9.97 -27.78
CA LYS A 497 -5.80 -10.25 -29.04
C LYS A 497 -7.29 -10.34 -28.73
N VAL A 498 -8.10 -9.59 -29.48
CA VAL A 498 -9.56 -9.64 -29.41
C VAL A 498 -10.12 -10.53 -30.52
N GLU A 499 -11.23 -11.19 -30.24
CA GLU A 499 -11.99 -11.98 -31.20
C GLU A 499 -13.50 -11.80 -30.93
N HIS A 500 -14.25 -11.47 -31.98
CA HIS A 500 -15.71 -11.45 -31.97
C HIS A 500 -16.20 -12.82 -32.44
N LEU A 501 -16.89 -13.53 -31.55
CA LEU A 501 -17.39 -14.89 -31.78
C LEU A 501 -18.78 -14.87 -32.43
N THR A 502 -19.52 -13.79 -32.24
CA THR A 502 -20.84 -13.52 -32.83
C THR A 502 -20.92 -12.07 -33.34
N ASP A 503 -22.01 -11.73 -34.04
CA ASP A 503 -22.31 -10.35 -34.49
C ASP A 503 -22.94 -9.49 -33.37
N ALA A 504 -23.05 -10.02 -32.15
CA ALA A 504 -23.60 -9.28 -31.02
C ALA A 504 -22.69 -8.10 -30.62
N PRO A 505 -23.25 -7.02 -30.05
CA PRO A 505 -22.46 -5.91 -29.52
C PRO A 505 -21.43 -6.40 -28.50
N ALA A 506 -20.16 -6.07 -28.72
CA ALA A 506 -19.08 -6.43 -27.80
C ALA A 506 -18.99 -5.41 -26.65
N GLU A 507 -20.04 -5.35 -25.84
CA GLU A 507 -20.11 -4.52 -24.65
C GLU A 507 -20.83 -5.23 -23.50
N ILE A 508 -20.51 -4.81 -22.28
CA ILE A 508 -21.19 -5.30 -21.07
C ILE A 508 -21.24 -4.18 -20.02
N THR A 509 -22.40 -4.02 -19.40
CA THR A 509 -22.56 -3.13 -18.23
C THR A 509 -22.36 -3.96 -16.97
N VAL A 510 -21.44 -3.55 -16.10
CA VAL A 510 -21.10 -4.27 -14.87
C VAL A 510 -21.09 -3.35 -13.65
N SER A 511 -21.18 -3.94 -12.46
CA SER A 511 -20.91 -3.22 -11.22
C SER A 511 -19.43 -2.81 -11.16
N PRO A 512 -19.11 -1.52 -10.95
CA PRO A 512 -17.74 -1.06 -10.78
C PRO A 512 -17.04 -1.72 -9.59
N LEU A 513 -17.79 -2.09 -8.54
CA LEU A 513 -17.21 -2.73 -7.36
C LEU A 513 -16.72 -4.14 -7.68
N ASP A 514 -17.54 -4.94 -8.37
CA ASP A 514 -17.20 -6.32 -8.74
C ASP A 514 -15.98 -6.38 -9.68
N ILE A 515 -15.92 -5.50 -10.70
CA ILE A 515 -14.78 -5.48 -11.63
C ILE A 515 -13.50 -4.98 -10.96
N VAL A 516 -13.58 -3.97 -10.08
CA VAL A 516 -12.41 -3.42 -9.42
C VAL A 516 -11.78 -4.42 -8.46
N GLU A 517 -12.57 -5.18 -7.69
CA GLU A 517 -12.06 -6.21 -6.77
C GLU A 517 -11.19 -7.24 -7.51
N LEU A 518 -11.70 -7.76 -8.63
CA LEU A 518 -11.02 -8.76 -9.43
C LEU A 518 -9.79 -8.18 -10.15
N PHE A 519 -9.92 -7.05 -10.85
CA PHE A 519 -8.81 -6.49 -11.63
C PHE A 519 -7.70 -5.92 -10.75
N ALA A 520 -8.02 -5.41 -9.56
CA ALA A 520 -7.00 -5.06 -8.57
C ALA A 520 -6.19 -6.31 -8.15
N THR A 521 -6.84 -7.46 -8.03
CA THR A 521 -6.16 -8.72 -7.75
C THR A 521 -5.29 -9.16 -8.92
N LEU A 522 -5.83 -9.21 -10.13
CA LEU A 522 -5.09 -9.61 -11.34
C LEU A 522 -3.87 -8.73 -11.62
N ALA A 523 -3.98 -7.43 -11.36
CA ALA A 523 -2.86 -6.50 -11.55
C ALA A 523 -1.68 -6.78 -10.61
N ASN A 524 -1.95 -7.28 -9.39
CA ASN A 524 -0.95 -7.39 -8.33
C ASN A 524 -0.50 -8.84 -8.06
N VAL A 525 -1.34 -9.84 -8.28
CA VAL A 525 -1.01 -11.27 -8.06
C VAL A 525 -0.21 -11.84 -9.21
N PRO A 526 0.91 -12.56 -8.97
CA PRO A 526 1.62 -13.28 -10.03
C PRO A 526 0.72 -14.32 -10.71
N THR A 527 0.49 -14.15 -12.02
CA THR A 527 -0.22 -15.12 -12.86
C THR A 527 0.77 -15.94 -13.69
N LYS A 528 0.34 -17.13 -14.10
CA LYS A 528 1.02 -17.99 -15.08
C LYS A 528 0.29 -17.90 -16.41
N GLY A 529 1.05 -17.86 -17.50
CA GLY A 529 0.48 -17.88 -18.84
C GLY A 529 -0.32 -16.63 -19.19
N ARG A 530 -1.23 -16.79 -20.16
CA ARG A 530 -2.14 -15.74 -20.62
C ARG A 530 -3.45 -15.78 -19.81
N ILE A 531 -4.11 -14.64 -19.73
CA ILE A 531 -5.38 -14.42 -19.06
C ILE A 531 -6.44 -14.33 -20.14
N MET A 532 -7.46 -15.18 -20.05
CA MET A 532 -8.55 -15.19 -21.00
C MET A 532 -9.75 -14.45 -20.41
N ILE A 533 -10.26 -13.45 -21.12
CA ILE A 533 -11.46 -12.69 -20.74
C ILE A 533 -12.51 -12.98 -21.80
N ARG A 534 -13.69 -13.45 -21.40
CA ARG A 534 -14.80 -13.77 -22.31
C ARG A 534 -16.07 -13.10 -21.82
N GLY A 535 -17.00 -12.80 -22.70
CA GLY A 535 -18.27 -12.27 -22.24
C GLY A 535 -19.37 -12.30 -23.28
N ASN A 536 -20.56 -12.00 -22.77
CA ASN A 536 -21.78 -11.73 -23.51
C ASN A 536 -22.51 -10.57 -22.79
N THR A 537 -23.77 -10.30 -23.17
CA THR A 537 -24.57 -9.23 -22.56
C THR A 537 -24.91 -9.44 -21.08
N HIS A 538 -24.82 -10.67 -20.57
CA HIS A 538 -25.29 -11.07 -19.23
C HIS A 538 -24.16 -11.39 -18.24
N ILE A 539 -22.98 -11.79 -18.73
CA ILE A 539 -21.88 -12.24 -17.88
C ILE A 539 -20.53 -12.05 -18.55
N MET A 540 -19.51 -11.75 -17.74
CA MET A 540 -18.11 -11.75 -18.13
C MET A 540 -17.34 -12.80 -17.31
N ASN A 541 -16.56 -13.64 -17.98
CA ASN A 541 -15.68 -14.63 -17.39
C ASN A 541 -14.21 -14.24 -17.55
N ILE A 542 -13.40 -14.44 -16.51
CA ILE A 542 -11.95 -14.30 -16.55
C ILE A 542 -11.30 -15.57 -16.04
N SER A 543 -10.60 -16.26 -16.94
CA SER A 543 -9.82 -17.45 -16.66
C SER A 543 -8.34 -17.10 -16.51
N TYR A 544 -7.73 -17.49 -15.39
CA TYR A 544 -6.33 -17.24 -15.10
C TYR A 544 -5.72 -18.32 -14.21
N GLU A 545 -4.41 -18.51 -14.27
CA GLU A 545 -3.70 -19.47 -13.42
C GLU A 545 -2.71 -18.74 -12.50
N THR A 546 -2.57 -19.23 -11.27
CA THR A 546 -1.54 -18.80 -10.30
C THR A 546 -0.56 -19.94 -10.00
N ALA A 547 0.32 -19.75 -9.02
CA ALA A 547 1.15 -20.87 -8.58
C ALA A 547 0.35 -21.99 -7.91
N THR A 548 -0.80 -21.67 -7.31
CA THR A 548 -1.55 -22.60 -6.45
C THR A 548 -2.80 -23.18 -7.11
N ALA A 549 -3.41 -22.48 -8.07
CA ALA A 549 -4.68 -22.91 -8.65
C ALA A 549 -4.92 -22.35 -10.07
N LYS A 550 -5.83 -22.99 -10.79
CA LYS A 550 -6.53 -22.40 -11.95
C LYS A 550 -7.82 -21.76 -11.46
N HIS A 551 -8.15 -20.58 -11.98
CA HIS A 551 -9.27 -19.78 -11.50
C HIS A 551 -10.19 -19.42 -12.66
N GLU A 552 -11.48 -19.55 -12.41
CA GLU A 552 -12.55 -19.05 -13.27
C GLU A 552 -13.34 -18.02 -12.44
N ALA A 553 -13.20 -16.74 -12.79
CA ALA A 553 -13.94 -15.66 -12.17
C ALA A 553 -15.09 -15.21 -13.07
N PHE A 554 -16.25 -14.93 -12.49
CA PHE A 554 -17.48 -14.59 -13.19
C PHE A 554 -18.05 -13.31 -12.62
N ILE A 555 -18.24 -12.29 -13.47
CA ILE A 555 -18.83 -11.01 -13.13
C ILE A 555 -20.19 -10.92 -13.83
N PRO A 556 -21.30 -10.80 -13.08
CA PRO A 556 -22.61 -10.58 -13.69
C PRO A 556 -22.65 -9.20 -14.36
N ALA A 557 -23.41 -9.11 -15.45
CA ALA A 557 -23.86 -7.82 -15.93
C ALA A 557 -24.76 -7.15 -14.89
N CYS A 558 -25.05 -5.86 -15.05
CA CYS A 558 -26.07 -5.18 -14.27
C CYS A 558 -26.89 -4.21 -15.11
N ASP A 559 -28.10 -3.92 -14.64
CA ASP A 559 -28.92 -2.84 -15.18
C ASP A 559 -28.39 -1.45 -14.75
N HIS A 560 -29.09 -0.39 -15.16
CA HIS A 560 -28.73 0.99 -14.85
C HIS A 560 -28.83 1.35 -13.36
N ASP A 561 -29.60 0.60 -12.58
CA ASP A 561 -29.75 0.77 -11.13
C ASP A 561 -28.67 0.01 -10.34
N GLY A 562 -27.84 -0.76 -11.04
CA GLY A 562 -26.79 -1.61 -10.47
C GLY A 562 -27.29 -2.96 -9.99
N GLN A 563 -28.50 -3.38 -10.36
CA GLN A 563 -29.00 -4.71 -10.06
C GLN A 563 -28.34 -5.74 -10.97
N ARG A 564 -27.77 -6.77 -10.36
CA ARG A 564 -26.99 -7.80 -11.05
C ARG A 564 -27.90 -8.78 -11.80
N ASP A 565 -27.50 -9.12 -13.02
CA ASP A 565 -28.17 -10.10 -13.87
C ASP A 565 -27.86 -11.54 -13.41
N ALA A 566 -28.91 -12.30 -13.11
CA ALA A 566 -28.82 -13.67 -12.63
C ALA A 566 -29.00 -14.74 -13.73
N THR A 567 -29.11 -14.36 -15.00
CA THR A 567 -29.37 -15.28 -16.13
C THR A 567 -28.45 -16.51 -16.15
N TYR A 568 -27.16 -16.32 -15.86
CA TYR A 568 -26.16 -17.40 -15.85
C TYR A 568 -25.77 -17.86 -14.44
N PHE A 569 -26.58 -17.56 -13.42
CA PHE A 569 -26.31 -17.94 -12.03
C PHE A 569 -27.42 -18.85 -11.47
N LYS A 570 -26.99 -19.83 -10.67
CA LYS A 570 -27.85 -20.71 -9.87
C LYS A 570 -27.40 -20.66 -8.42
N TRP A 571 -28.26 -21.10 -7.50
CA TRP A 571 -27.84 -21.27 -6.11
C TRP A 571 -26.88 -22.44 -5.99
N TYR A 572 -25.86 -22.25 -5.16
CA TYR A 572 -24.96 -23.33 -4.80
C TYR A 572 -25.71 -24.39 -3.98
N VAL A 573 -25.57 -25.65 -4.37
CA VAL A 573 -26.06 -26.80 -3.63
C VAL A 573 -24.85 -27.52 -3.04
N PRO A 574 -24.71 -27.60 -1.70
CA PRO A 574 -23.57 -28.24 -1.07
C PRO A 574 -23.57 -29.75 -1.30
N ASN A 575 -22.38 -30.33 -1.43
CA ASN A 575 -22.19 -31.78 -1.42
C ASN A 575 -22.16 -32.26 0.04
N ALA A 576 -23.11 -33.15 0.36
CA ALA A 576 -23.15 -33.85 1.64
C ALA A 576 -22.01 -34.88 1.80
#